data_AF-U5HKS1-F1
#
_entry.id   AF-U5HKS1-F1
#
_cell.length_a   1.000
_cell.length_b   1.000
_cell.length_c   1.000
_cell.angle_alpha   90.00
_cell.angle_beta   90.00
_cell.angle_gamma   90.00
#
_symmetry.space_group_name_H-M   'P 1'
#
loop_
_entity.id
_entity.type
_entity.pdbx_description
1 polymer ?
#
loop_
_entity_poly.entity_id
_entity_poly.type
_entity_poly.pdbx_seq_one_letter_code
_entity_poly.pdbx_strand_id
1 'polypeptide(L)'
;VTRKPDLSPDAFQDYWENHHVPLLRRLGGSLFPRSHIRHYLKRDSQAPDFPAAVLVGEPSDFTYDGFAIINFESEAAFQQFVPVMSTTEVAEDEDRFTDRSKMRAVVLGEVRKTTQ
;
A
#
# COMPACT_ATOMS: atom_id res chain seq x y z
N VAL A 1 -1.77 -1.48 4.45
CA VAL A 1 -2.34 -2.44 3.49
C VAL A 1 -2.01 -3.84 3.96
N THR A 2 -3.03 -4.64 4.17
CA THR A 2 -2.91 -6.03 4.63
C THR A 2 -3.19 -6.94 3.46
N ARG A 3 -2.33 -7.94 3.24
CA ARG A 3 -2.52 -8.94 2.17
C ARG A 3 -3.74 -9.79 2.46
N LYS A 4 -4.33 -10.40 1.42
CA LYS A 4 -5.28 -11.50 1.64
C LYS A 4 -4.58 -12.67 2.35
N PRO A 5 -5.28 -13.40 3.23
CA PRO A 5 -4.67 -14.46 4.03
C PRO A 5 -4.10 -15.62 3.20
N ASP A 6 -4.63 -15.85 2.00
CA ASP A 6 -4.22 -16.89 1.05
C ASP A 6 -3.02 -16.50 0.17
N LEU A 7 -2.55 -15.25 0.21
CA LEU A 7 -1.38 -14.80 -0.53
C LEU A 7 -0.11 -14.82 0.30
N SER A 8 1.00 -15.25 -0.28
CA SER A 8 2.32 -15.04 0.30
C SER A 8 2.70 -13.55 0.28
N PRO A 9 3.64 -13.10 1.13
CA PRO A 9 4.15 -11.73 1.10
C PRO A 9 4.74 -11.34 -0.27
N ASP A 10 5.42 -12.26 -0.94
CA ASP A 10 6.02 -12.01 -2.26
C ASP A 10 4.96 -11.87 -3.35
N ALA A 11 3.93 -12.73 -3.34
CA ALA A 11 2.81 -12.62 -4.28
C ALA A 11 2.02 -11.32 -4.08
N PHE A 12 1.85 -10.89 -2.82
CA PHE A 12 1.24 -9.60 -2.49
C PHE A 12 2.04 -8.42 -3.05
N GLN A 13 3.37 -8.42 -2.86
CA GLN A 13 4.26 -7.37 -3.38
C GLN A 13 4.25 -7.35 -4.91
N ASP A 14 4.39 -8.52 -5.54
CA ASP A 14 4.37 -8.66 -6.99
C ASP A 14 3.06 -8.12 -7.58
N TYR A 15 1.92 -8.49 -6.99
CA TYR A 15 0.63 -8.01 -7.47
C TYR A 15 0.50 -6.49 -7.33
N TRP A 16 0.92 -5.92 -6.19
CA TRP A 16 0.84 -4.46 -5.99
C TRP A 16 1.72 -3.71 -7.02
N GLU A 17 2.95 -4.16 -7.26
CA GLU A 17 3.89 -3.47 -8.14
C GLU A 17 3.61 -3.70 -9.64
N ASN A 18 3.21 -4.92 -10.03
CA ASN A 18 3.09 -5.30 -11.44
C ASN A 18 1.65 -5.27 -11.98
N HIS A 19 0.64 -5.12 -11.13
CA HIS A 19 -0.76 -5.03 -11.55
C HIS A 19 -1.43 -3.76 -11.04
N HIS A 20 -1.49 -3.57 -9.72
CA HIS A 20 -2.27 -2.49 -9.12
C HIS A 20 -1.70 -1.09 -9.40
N VAL A 21 -0.39 -0.88 -9.22
CA VAL A 21 0.24 0.42 -9.53
C VAL A 21 0.14 0.76 -11.03
N PRO A 22 0.40 -0.16 -11.98
CA PRO A 22 0.14 0.06 -13.40
C PRO A 22 -1.31 0.40 -13.72
N LEU A 23 -2.29 -0.25 -13.07
CA LEU A 23 -3.71 0.07 -13.19
C LEU A 23 -3.99 1.52 -12.78
N LEU A 24 -3.52 1.93 -11.59
CA LEU A 24 -3.68 3.31 -11.11
C LEU A 24 -3.00 4.33 -12.03
N ARG A 25 -1.84 4.02 -12.61
CA ARG A 25 -1.17 4.89 -13.59
C ARG A 25 -1.98 5.03 -14.87
N ARG A 26 -2.53 3.93 -15.39
CA ARG A 26 -3.35 3.92 -16.61
C ARG A 26 -4.62 4.73 -16.41
N LEU A 27 -5.35 4.52 -15.32
CA LEU A 27 -6.59 5.22 -15.02
C LEU A 27 -6.36 6.69 -14.62
N GLY A 28 -5.27 6.94 -13.89
CA GLY A 28 -4.90 8.27 -13.43
C GLY A 28 -4.39 9.17 -14.53
N GLY A 29 -3.62 8.65 -15.48
CA GLY A 29 -2.99 9.45 -16.54
C GLY A 29 -2.22 10.64 -15.94
N SER A 30 -2.58 11.86 -16.37
CA SER A 30 -2.00 13.10 -15.85
C SER A 30 -2.39 13.44 -14.41
N LEU A 31 -3.40 12.78 -13.85
CA LEU A 31 -3.82 12.93 -12.45
C LEU A 31 -3.03 12.03 -11.50
N PHE A 32 -2.18 11.14 -12.01
CA PHE A 32 -1.38 10.26 -11.16
C PHE A 32 -0.50 11.09 -10.19
N PRO A 33 -0.38 10.70 -8.91
CA PRO A 33 0.39 11.43 -7.92
C PRO A 33 1.85 11.65 -8.35
N ARG A 34 2.47 12.74 -7.86
CA ARG A 34 3.89 13.06 -8.10
C ARG A 34 4.80 11.91 -7.70
N SER A 35 4.45 11.23 -6.61
CA SER A 35 5.06 9.97 -6.24
C SER A 35 4.06 9.10 -5.51
N HIS A 36 4.12 7.81 -5.76
CA HIS A 36 3.57 6.78 -4.90
C HIS A 36 4.78 5.96 -4.49
N ILE A 37 5.03 5.77 -3.20
CA ILE A 37 6.20 5.04 -2.65
C ILE A 37 5.64 3.92 -1.77
N ARG A 38 6.02 2.67 -1.98
CA ARG A 38 5.55 1.53 -1.18
C ARG A 38 6.68 1.01 -0.31
N HIS A 39 6.35 0.76 0.95
CA HIS A 39 7.23 0.19 1.97
C HIS A 39 6.62 -1.11 2.46
N TYR A 40 7.42 -2.17 2.46
CA TYR A 40 6.98 -3.51 2.84
C TYR A 40 7.66 -3.91 4.15
N LEU A 41 6.89 -4.51 5.05
CA LEU A 41 7.47 -5.10 6.25
C LEU A 41 8.21 -6.36 5.84
N LYS A 42 9.44 -6.52 6.32
CA LYS A 42 10.18 -7.77 6.14
C LYS A 42 9.44 -8.88 6.87
N ARG A 43 9.09 -9.95 6.16
CA ARG A 43 8.46 -11.16 6.70
C ARG A 43 9.44 -12.34 6.67
N ASP A 44 9.34 -13.23 7.64
CA ASP A 44 10.09 -14.49 7.62
C ASP A 44 9.42 -15.50 6.68
N SER A 45 10.07 -15.85 5.57
CA SER A 45 9.55 -16.80 4.58
C SER A 45 9.69 -18.26 5.00
N GLN A 46 10.47 -18.56 6.05
CA GLN A 46 10.71 -19.92 6.52
C GLN A 46 9.72 -20.35 7.62
N ALA A 47 9.06 -19.39 8.26
CA ALA A 47 8.09 -19.65 9.32
C ALA A 47 6.65 -19.69 8.75
N PRO A 48 5.77 -20.52 9.35
CA PRO A 48 4.34 -20.46 9.02
C PRO A 48 3.79 -19.06 9.31
N ASP A 49 2.77 -18.66 8.55
CA ASP A 49 2.07 -17.37 8.66
C ASP A 49 2.89 -16.10 8.38
N PHE A 50 4.18 -16.23 8.06
CA PHE A 50 5.06 -15.14 7.66
C PHE A 50 5.12 -14.00 8.69
N PRO A 51 5.59 -14.23 9.93
CA PRO A 51 5.66 -13.20 10.96
C PRO A 51 6.55 -12.03 10.53
N ALA A 52 6.23 -10.82 11.03
CA ALA A 52 7.08 -9.65 10.79
C ALA A 52 8.43 -9.81 11.49
N ALA A 53 9.50 -9.37 10.84
CA ALA A 53 10.82 -9.25 11.44
C ALA A 53 10.87 -8.02 12.34
N VAL A 54 10.44 -8.19 13.59
CA VAL A 54 10.33 -7.11 14.58
C VAL A 54 11.62 -6.98 15.39
N LEU A 55 12.08 -5.73 15.59
CA LEU A 55 13.22 -5.43 16.47
C LEU A 55 12.79 -5.08 17.90
N VAL A 56 11.60 -4.50 18.08
CA VAL A 56 11.02 -4.07 19.36
C VAL A 56 9.50 -4.28 19.31
N GLY A 57 8.93 -4.88 20.35
CA GLY A 57 7.52 -5.31 20.39
C GLY A 57 7.35 -6.75 19.89
N GLU A 58 6.12 -7.15 19.62
CA GLU A 58 5.79 -8.51 19.17
C GLU A 58 5.31 -8.53 17.71
N PRO A 59 5.53 -9.61 16.95
CA PRO A 59 5.05 -9.73 15.56
C PRO A 59 3.56 -9.45 15.37
N SER A 60 2.73 -9.75 16.37
CA SER A 60 1.28 -9.54 16.36
C SER A 60 0.86 -8.06 16.34
N ASP A 61 1.74 -7.15 16.77
CA ASP A 61 1.47 -5.71 16.76
C ASP A 61 1.41 -5.16 15.32
N PHE A 62 2.02 -5.87 14.37
CA PHE A 62 2.15 -5.47 12.97
C PHE A 62 1.15 -6.22 12.08
N THR A 63 -0.09 -5.73 12.11
CA THR A 63 -1.25 -6.32 11.43
C THR A 63 -1.38 -6.00 9.93
N TYR A 64 -0.36 -5.40 9.34
CA TYR A 64 -0.29 -4.99 7.93
C TYR A 64 1.02 -5.45 7.28
N ASP A 65 1.04 -5.56 5.96
CA ASP A 65 2.18 -6.11 5.20
C ASP A 65 2.97 -5.02 4.49
N GLY A 66 2.31 -3.91 4.14
CA GLY A 66 2.97 -2.74 3.59
C GLY A 66 2.13 -1.49 3.75
N PHE A 67 2.77 -0.36 3.53
CA PHE A 67 2.10 0.94 3.47
C PHE A 67 2.67 1.75 2.32
N ALA A 68 1.89 2.69 1.82
CA ALA A 68 2.32 3.60 0.80
C ALA A 68 2.31 5.05 1.29
N ILE A 69 3.32 5.81 0.90
CA ILE A 69 3.31 7.26 1.00
C ILE A 69 3.04 7.80 -0.40
N ILE A 70 1.93 8.51 -0.56
CA ILE A 70 1.49 9.07 -1.83
C ILE A 70 1.55 10.59 -1.72
N ASN A 71 2.38 11.20 -2.56
CA ASN A 71 2.56 12.65 -2.60
C ASN A 71 1.83 13.21 -3.81
N PHE A 72 0.87 14.09 -3.53
CA PHE A 72 0.18 14.88 -4.54
C PHE A 72 0.79 16.28 -4.62
N GLU A 73 0.55 16.96 -5.73
CA GLU A 73 0.98 18.35 -5.90
C GLU A 73 0.26 19.31 -4.94
N SER A 74 -1.02 19.05 -4.69
CA SER A 74 -1.88 19.83 -3.82
C SER A 74 -3.03 18.97 -3.31
N GLU A 75 -3.77 19.48 -2.34
CA GLU A 75 -5.02 18.85 -1.90
C GLU A 75 -6.05 18.77 -3.03
N ALA A 76 -6.11 19.78 -3.91
CA ALA A 76 -6.99 19.75 -5.08
C ALA A 76 -6.63 18.60 -6.04
N ALA A 77 -5.34 18.35 -6.27
CA ALA A 77 -4.89 17.23 -7.10
C ALA A 77 -5.25 15.87 -6.46
N PHE A 78 -5.15 15.76 -5.14
CA PHE A 78 -5.64 14.57 -4.43
C PHE A 78 -7.15 14.36 -4.64
N GLN A 79 -7.97 15.41 -4.44
CA GLN A 79 -9.42 15.32 -4.63
C GLN A 79 -9.81 14.93 -6.07
N GLN A 80 -9.04 15.36 -7.07
CA GLN A 80 -9.24 14.95 -8.47
C GLN A 80 -8.87 13.48 -8.72
N PHE A 81 -7.95 12.91 -7.93
CA PHE A 81 -7.53 11.52 -8.04
C PHE A 81 -8.40 10.55 -7.22
N VAL A 82 -9.12 11.02 -6.20
CA VAL A 82 -10.03 10.17 -5.39
C VAL A 82 -11.02 9.37 -6.25
N PRO A 83 -11.70 9.95 -7.27
CA PRO A 83 -12.59 9.17 -8.14
C PRO A 83 -11.90 8.03 -8.88
N VAL A 84 -10.61 8.18 -9.23
CA VAL A 84 -9.82 7.12 -9.87
C VAL A 84 -9.63 5.92 -8.94
N MET A 85 -9.27 6.19 -7.68
CA MET A 85 -9.08 5.15 -6.65
C MET A 85 -10.39 4.47 -6.23
N SER A 86 -11.54 5.12 -6.44
CA SER A 86 -12.85 4.62 -6.04
C SER A 86 -13.65 3.98 -7.18
N THR A 87 -13.02 3.74 -8.34
CA THR A 87 -13.69 3.03 -9.44
C THR A 87 -13.97 1.57 -9.09
N THR A 88 -14.99 0.98 -9.72
CA THR A 88 -15.27 -0.46 -9.58
C THR A 88 -14.07 -1.31 -10.00
N GLU A 89 -13.36 -0.94 -11.06
CA GLU A 89 -12.18 -1.66 -11.52
C GLU A 89 -11.06 -1.68 -10.46
N VAL A 90 -10.81 -0.55 -9.78
CA VAL A 90 -9.82 -0.51 -8.69
C VAL A 90 -10.30 -1.30 -7.48
N ALA A 91 -11.58 -1.21 -7.12
CA ALA A 91 -12.14 -1.97 -6.01
C ALA A 91 -12.01 -3.49 -6.23
N GLU A 92 -12.35 -3.97 -7.43
CA GLU A 92 -12.21 -5.36 -7.83
C GLU A 92 -10.75 -5.81 -7.89
N ASP A 93 -9.84 -4.94 -8.33
CA ASP A 93 -8.41 -5.21 -8.33
C ASP A 93 -7.84 -5.32 -6.90
N GLU A 94 -8.20 -4.40 -6.00
CA GLU A 94 -7.83 -4.46 -4.58
C GLU A 94 -8.31 -5.75 -3.90
N ASP A 95 -9.51 -6.24 -4.23
CA ASP A 95 -10.09 -7.48 -3.69
C ASP A 95 -9.29 -8.74 -4.07
N ARG A 96 -8.41 -8.66 -5.07
CA ARG A 96 -7.54 -9.77 -5.49
C ARG A 96 -6.31 -9.94 -4.63
N PHE A 97 -5.81 -8.88 -3.99
CA PHE A 97 -4.55 -8.95 -3.24
C PHE A 97 -4.59 -8.40 -1.82
N THR A 98 -5.63 -7.65 -1.46
CA THR A 98 -5.76 -7.03 -0.12
C THR A 98 -6.95 -7.57 0.67
N ASP A 99 -6.83 -7.50 1.99
CA ASP A 99 -7.98 -7.52 2.91
C ASP A 99 -8.48 -6.07 3.09
N ARG A 100 -9.45 -5.67 2.26
CA ARG A 100 -9.97 -4.29 2.24
C ARG A 100 -10.61 -3.86 3.55
N SER A 101 -11.11 -4.79 4.37
CA SER A 101 -11.66 -4.48 5.70
C SER A 101 -10.60 -3.91 6.67
N LYS A 102 -9.33 -4.21 6.41
CA LYS A 102 -8.16 -3.76 7.17
C LYS A 102 -7.42 -2.59 6.51
N MET A 103 -7.91 -2.10 5.37
CA MET A 103 -7.34 -0.92 4.71
C MET A 103 -7.46 0.30 5.63
N ARG A 104 -6.37 1.04 5.80
CA ARG A 104 -6.33 2.28 6.58
C ARG A 104 -5.51 3.31 5.79
N ALA A 105 -5.95 4.56 5.81
CA ALA A 105 -5.27 5.69 5.20
C ALA A 105 -5.43 6.91 6.11
N VAL A 106 -4.40 7.76 6.14
CA VAL A 106 -4.36 9.01 6.92
C VAL A 106 -3.64 10.08 6.12
N VAL A 107 -3.92 11.36 6.42
CA VAL A 107 -3.15 12.49 5.90
C VAL A 107 -1.94 12.71 6.81
N LEU A 108 -0.74 12.79 6.24
CA LEU A 108 0.47 13.10 7.00
C LEU A 108 0.51 14.60 7.32
N GLY A 109 0.86 14.92 8.57
CA GLY A 109 1.16 16.28 9.00
C GLY A 109 2.62 16.67 8.75
N GLU A 110 3.27 17.27 9.75
CA GLU A 110 4.68 17.68 9.67
C GLU A 110 5.63 16.48 9.48
N VAL A 111 6.59 16.61 8.55
CA VAL A 111 7.66 15.64 8.32
C VAL A 111 9.01 16.27 8.67
N ARG A 112 9.73 15.68 9.63
CA ARG A 112 11.11 16.06 9.98
C ARG A 112 12.08 14.99 9.48
N LYS A 113 13.16 15.40 8.84
CA LYS A 113 14.21 14.50 8.32
C LYS A 113 15.57 14.90 8.88
N THR A 114 16.27 13.93 9.45
CA THR A 114 17.68 14.04 9.84
C THR A 114 18.50 13.06 9.00
N THR A 115 19.63 13.52 8.46
CA THR A 115 20.57 12.69 7.69
C THR A 115 21.95 12.75 8.33
N GLN A 116 22.83 11.82 7.96
CA GLN A 116 24.23 11.81 8.42
C GLN A 116 25.00 13.05 7.94
#